data_AF-L7KIX8-F1
#
_entry.id   AF-L7KIX8-F1
#
_cell.length_a   1.000
_cell.length_b   1.000
_cell.length_c   1.000
_cell.angle_alpha   90.00
_cell.angle_beta   90.00
_cell.angle_gamma   90.00
#
_symmetry.space_group_name_H-M   'P 1'
#
loop_
_entity.id
_entity.type
_entity.pdbx_description
1 polymer ?
#
loop_
_entity_poly.entity_id
_entity_poly.type
_entity_poly.pdbx_seq_one_letter_code
_entity_poly.pdbx_strand_id
1 'polypeptide(L)'
;MLVGAAVVGSPLVDSAIATAAPPAHGPAAPAPGPATGLGPVGTSLMHGDLWSSDSTPFAGPGATARVAASSIPGGACAATFVGSDGLPVSLCTQFVGTSPLQVAVATVTLFDPRTAAPIARRQLTKGGLLGGVYGYLDDRDRVVVADGSGAILRVAHRYSTRGWELYVDDRVDVREHIAAGDAITALAPDFAGRIWFVTTHGIVGTVDAARHVRSMHLPRGEDLGNGLSVRASGVSVISTHALYEMRADANGTPHVVWRRAYDRGAARRPGQLTWGSGTTPTYFGPGGDGWVAIVDNAARPQLIVYDSNTGATVCRMPAFETSGQGTENSPMAWGDSLIIPSTYGYQYPPMAVSGPSVPATAPFVGGSTRIDVSASGCRRVWENDDRLASLPRLSRADGLIHGLGYGPFRAGTVQQAGPIDYIATDFATGTRVRTLHVGDGPVDEPLELTGTIARDGSLWQATVTRMLKIAPR
;
A
#
# COMPACT_ATOMS: atom_id res chain seq x y z
N MET A 1 -38.30 -45.32 -70.16
CA MET A 1 -38.98 -44.66 -69.01
C MET A 1 -37.86 -44.27 -68.05
N LEU A 2 -37.47 -42.99 -68.05
CA LEU A 2 -36.28 -42.52 -67.32
C LEU A 2 -36.54 -42.54 -65.80
N VAL A 3 -35.70 -43.25 -65.06
CA VAL A 3 -35.50 -43.04 -63.61
C VAL A 3 -34.00 -42.97 -63.39
N GLY A 4 -33.50 -41.78 -63.11
CA GLY A 4 -32.09 -41.48 -62.88
C GLY A 4 -31.65 -41.86 -61.47
N ALA A 5 -30.48 -42.49 -61.38
CA ALA A 5 -29.80 -42.85 -60.15
C ALA A 5 -29.21 -41.60 -59.46
N ALA A 6 -29.50 -41.44 -58.17
CA ALA A 6 -28.92 -40.40 -57.32
C ALA A 6 -27.67 -40.93 -56.63
N VAL A 7 -26.57 -40.20 -56.79
CA VAL A 7 -25.27 -40.41 -56.12
C VAL A 7 -25.28 -39.70 -54.77
N VAL A 8 -24.70 -40.39 -53.78
CA VAL A 8 -24.56 -40.00 -52.37
C VAL A 8 -23.59 -38.82 -52.21
N GLY A 9 -24.01 -37.78 -51.49
CA GLY A 9 -23.15 -36.68 -51.03
C GLY A 9 -23.26 -36.51 -49.51
N SER A 10 -22.15 -36.65 -48.81
CA SER A 10 -22.02 -36.42 -47.36
C SER A 10 -22.09 -34.92 -47.02
N PRO A 11 -22.82 -34.48 -45.98
CA PRO A 11 -22.71 -33.12 -45.49
C PRO A 11 -21.55 -33.01 -44.48
N LEU A 12 -20.70 -32.00 -44.69
CA LEU A 12 -19.75 -31.47 -43.73
C LEU A 12 -20.51 -30.86 -42.54
N VAL A 13 -20.11 -31.21 -41.33
CA VAL A 13 -20.63 -30.61 -40.09
C VAL A 13 -19.72 -29.44 -39.73
N ASP A 14 -20.19 -28.22 -39.95
CA ASP A 14 -19.57 -27.00 -39.45
C ASP A 14 -19.90 -26.84 -37.95
N SER A 15 -18.91 -27.07 -37.09
CA SER A 15 -19.00 -26.78 -35.66
C SER A 15 -18.75 -25.29 -35.43
N ALA A 16 -19.82 -24.52 -35.26
CA ALA A 16 -19.73 -23.13 -34.80
C ALA A 16 -19.30 -23.08 -33.32
N ILE A 17 -18.10 -22.55 -33.06
CA ILE A 17 -17.62 -22.24 -31.71
C ILE A 17 -18.34 -20.95 -31.26
N ALA A 18 -19.27 -21.07 -30.32
CA ALA A 18 -19.87 -19.91 -29.66
C ALA A 18 -18.88 -19.31 -28.67
N THR A 19 -18.37 -18.12 -28.96
CA THR A 19 -17.58 -17.30 -28.03
C THR A 19 -18.51 -16.71 -26.98
N ALA A 20 -18.46 -17.23 -25.75
CA ALA A 20 -19.15 -16.63 -24.62
C ALA A 20 -18.47 -15.31 -24.24
N ALA A 21 -19.24 -14.22 -24.21
CA ALA A 21 -18.77 -12.94 -23.70
C ALA A 21 -18.47 -13.03 -22.19
N PRO A 22 -17.42 -12.35 -21.69
CA PRO A 22 -17.13 -12.31 -20.26
C PRO A 22 -18.30 -11.66 -19.48
N PRO A 23 -18.56 -12.10 -18.24
CA PRO A 23 -19.63 -11.51 -17.43
C PRO A 23 -19.33 -10.03 -17.17
N ALA A 24 -20.31 -9.18 -17.43
CA ALA A 24 -20.27 -7.77 -17.07
C ALA A 24 -20.20 -7.65 -15.55
N HIS A 25 -19.14 -7.02 -15.04
CA HIS A 25 -19.03 -6.68 -13.63
C HIS A 25 -20.09 -5.61 -13.33
N GLY A 26 -20.91 -5.84 -12.31
CA GLY A 26 -21.96 -4.90 -11.92
C GLY A 26 -21.40 -3.51 -11.58
N PRO A 27 -22.21 -2.44 -11.68
CA PRO A 27 -21.75 -1.10 -11.36
C PRO A 27 -21.27 -1.05 -9.90
N ALA A 28 -20.03 -0.63 -9.71
CA ALA A 28 -19.48 -0.36 -8.39
C ALA A 28 -20.38 0.66 -7.67
N ALA A 29 -20.68 0.41 -6.39
CA ALA A 29 -21.38 1.39 -5.56
C ALA A 29 -20.63 2.74 -5.61
N PRO A 30 -21.33 3.88 -5.63
CA PRO A 30 -20.67 5.18 -5.63
C PRO A 30 -19.78 5.27 -4.39
N ALA A 31 -18.50 5.57 -4.60
CA ALA A 31 -17.54 5.75 -3.52
C ALA A 31 -18.12 6.78 -2.52
N PRO A 32 -18.04 6.53 -1.21
CA PRO A 32 -18.37 7.53 -0.20
C PRO A 32 -17.67 8.86 -0.54
N GLY A 33 -18.36 9.98 -0.35
CA GLY A 33 -17.78 11.31 -0.59
C GLY A 33 -16.43 11.46 0.13
N PRO A 34 -15.52 12.32 -0.36
CA PRO A 34 -14.18 12.41 0.20
C PRO A 34 -14.26 12.67 1.71
N ALA A 35 -13.49 11.92 2.48
CA ALA A 35 -13.43 12.15 3.92
C ALA A 35 -12.95 13.57 4.20
N THR A 36 -13.55 14.19 5.21
CA THR A 36 -13.23 15.55 5.64
C THR A 36 -11.74 15.65 5.97
N GLY A 37 -11.01 16.58 5.34
CA GLY A 37 -9.59 16.80 5.62
C GLY A 37 -8.62 15.85 4.91
N LEU A 38 -9.04 15.12 3.88
CA LEU A 38 -8.17 14.36 2.99
C LEU A 38 -8.04 15.05 1.62
N GLY A 39 -6.84 14.99 1.04
CA GLY A 39 -6.55 15.49 -0.30
C GLY A 39 -7.18 14.67 -1.44
N PRO A 40 -6.70 14.85 -2.68
CA PRO A 40 -7.23 14.13 -3.84
C PRO A 40 -7.23 12.60 -3.70
N VAL A 41 -8.33 11.97 -4.15
CA VAL A 41 -8.49 10.51 -4.16
C VAL A 41 -7.37 9.84 -4.97
N GLY A 42 -6.78 8.78 -4.44
CA GLY A 42 -5.79 7.95 -5.12
C GLY A 42 -4.34 8.43 -4.97
N THR A 43 -4.11 9.66 -4.50
CA THR A 43 -2.76 10.25 -4.41
C THR A 43 -2.43 10.82 -3.03
N SER A 44 -3.31 10.67 -2.04
CA SER A 44 -3.16 11.33 -0.74
C SER A 44 -2.70 10.42 0.40
N LEU A 45 -2.69 9.10 0.20
CA LEU A 45 -2.27 8.14 1.22
C LEU A 45 -1.26 7.15 0.67
N MET A 46 -0.45 6.58 1.56
CA MET A 46 0.47 5.51 1.20
C MET A 46 -0.26 4.34 0.54
N HIS A 47 -1.44 3.92 1.03
CA HIS A 47 -2.24 2.88 0.36
C HIS A 47 -3.33 3.44 -0.59
N GLY A 48 -3.14 4.66 -1.10
CA GLY A 48 -3.96 5.28 -2.16
C GLY A 48 -5.27 5.92 -1.66
N ASP A 49 -5.96 5.24 -0.75
CA ASP A 49 -7.20 5.70 -0.13
C ASP A 49 -7.30 5.27 1.35
N LEU A 50 -8.38 5.69 2.03
CA LEU A 50 -8.60 5.38 3.45
C LEU A 50 -8.89 3.91 3.70
N TRP A 51 -9.37 3.18 2.69
CA TRP A 51 -9.65 1.76 2.77
C TRP A 51 -8.38 0.90 2.67
N SER A 52 -7.23 1.55 2.44
CA SER A 52 -5.94 0.94 2.12
C SER A 52 -6.05 -0.04 0.96
N SER A 53 -6.83 0.30 -0.07
CA SER A 53 -7.12 -0.60 -1.19
C SER A 53 -5.92 -0.83 -2.12
N ASP A 54 -4.86 -0.02 -2.01
CA ASP A 54 -3.76 0.05 -2.98
C ASP A 54 -4.24 0.20 -4.44
N SER A 55 -5.47 0.66 -4.62
CA SER A 55 -6.09 0.89 -5.91
C SER A 55 -6.26 2.38 -6.19
N THR A 56 -6.27 2.73 -7.47
CA THR A 56 -6.41 4.12 -7.92
C THR A 56 -7.47 4.21 -9.01
N PRO A 57 -8.23 5.31 -9.11
CA PRO A 57 -9.10 5.57 -10.26
C PRO A 57 -8.34 6.02 -11.51
N PHE A 58 -7.02 6.25 -11.43
CA PHE A 58 -6.22 6.75 -12.54
C PHE A 58 -5.56 5.62 -13.32
N ALA A 59 -5.48 5.76 -14.65
CA ALA A 59 -4.71 4.86 -15.50
C ALA A 59 -3.21 5.00 -15.19
N GLY A 60 -2.43 3.93 -15.24
CA GLY A 60 -0.99 4.00 -15.07
C GLY A 60 -0.23 4.16 -16.38
N PRO A 61 1.11 4.06 -16.36
CA PRO A 61 1.93 4.14 -17.57
C PRO A 61 1.65 3.04 -18.61
N GLY A 62 1.19 1.88 -18.13
CA GLY A 62 0.71 0.76 -18.93
C GLY A 62 1.71 0.21 -19.95
N ALA A 63 1.18 -0.38 -21.02
CA ALA A 63 1.98 -1.04 -22.07
C ALA A 63 2.94 -0.10 -22.82
N THR A 64 2.67 1.21 -22.80
CA THR A 64 3.49 2.22 -23.51
C THR A 64 4.53 2.90 -22.61
N ALA A 65 4.64 2.46 -21.34
CA ALA A 65 5.48 3.08 -20.33
C ALA A 65 6.89 3.44 -20.82
N ARG A 66 7.36 4.62 -20.43
CA ARG A 66 8.75 5.09 -20.54
C ARG A 66 9.16 5.84 -19.28
N VAL A 67 10.46 5.84 -18.98
CA VAL A 67 11.00 6.75 -17.96
C VAL A 67 10.93 8.17 -18.53
N ALA A 68 10.08 9.01 -17.93
CA ALA A 68 9.88 10.40 -18.35
C ALA A 68 10.85 11.35 -17.65
N ALA A 69 11.18 11.08 -16.39
CA ALA A 69 12.17 11.81 -15.63
C ALA A 69 12.72 10.97 -14.47
N SER A 70 13.86 11.38 -13.94
CA SER A 70 14.42 10.81 -12.71
C SER A 70 15.34 11.79 -12.01
N SER A 71 15.45 11.68 -10.69
CA SER A 71 16.42 12.45 -9.90
C SER A 71 17.01 11.62 -8.76
N ILE A 72 18.01 12.19 -8.07
CA ILE A 72 18.61 11.62 -6.85
C ILE A 72 18.16 12.48 -5.66
N PRO A 73 17.12 12.08 -4.91
CA PRO A 73 16.60 12.85 -3.77
C PRO A 73 17.52 12.90 -2.56
N GLY A 74 18.57 12.07 -2.47
CA GLY A 74 19.45 11.99 -1.30
C GLY A 74 18.88 11.21 -0.12
N GLY A 75 17.86 10.38 -0.37
CA GLY A 75 17.23 9.52 0.61
C GLY A 75 16.15 8.63 0.00
N ALA A 76 15.74 7.59 0.72
CA ALA A 76 14.65 6.71 0.31
C ALA A 76 13.31 7.34 0.67
N CYS A 77 12.36 7.42 -0.28
CA CYS A 77 11.05 8.03 -0.07
C CYS A 77 9.96 6.97 0.07
N ALA A 78 9.45 6.77 1.28
CA ALA A 78 8.54 5.68 1.63
C ALA A 78 7.12 5.89 1.08
N ALA A 79 6.63 7.13 1.14
CA ALA A 79 5.33 7.52 0.64
C ALA A 79 5.46 8.77 -0.24
N THR A 80 4.84 8.73 -1.41
CA THR A 80 4.75 9.87 -2.33
C THR A 80 3.30 10.23 -2.54
N PHE A 81 2.99 11.52 -2.47
CA PHE A 81 1.67 12.09 -2.68
C PHE A 81 1.72 13.02 -3.88
N VAL A 82 0.54 13.30 -4.46
CA VAL A 82 0.39 14.33 -5.48
C VAL A 82 -0.82 15.18 -5.12
N GLY A 83 -0.58 16.47 -4.89
CA GLY A 83 -1.60 17.43 -4.50
C GLY A 83 -2.56 17.82 -5.60
N SER A 84 -3.60 18.56 -5.22
CA SER A 84 -4.59 19.14 -6.12
C SER A 84 -3.96 20.15 -7.08
N ASP A 85 -2.83 20.75 -6.67
CA ASP A 85 -1.97 21.61 -7.48
C ASP A 85 -1.04 20.86 -8.44
N GLY A 86 -1.03 19.52 -8.41
CA GLY A 86 -0.21 18.66 -9.28
C GLY A 86 1.25 18.53 -8.85
N LEU A 87 1.64 19.04 -7.68
CA LEU A 87 3.01 18.90 -7.17
C LEU A 87 3.19 17.56 -6.43
N PRO A 88 4.21 16.76 -6.78
CA PRO A 88 4.58 15.60 -6.01
C PRO A 88 5.32 16.01 -4.73
N VAL A 89 4.90 15.44 -3.61
CA VAL A 89 5.53 15.62 -2.30
C VAL A 89 5.69 14.25 -1.62
N SER A 90 6.86 13.97 -1.06
CA SER A 90 7.14 12.67 -0.46
C SER A 90 7.69 12.79 0.96
N LEU A 91 7.40 11.76 1.76
CA LEU A 91 8.02 11.49 3.04
C LEU A 91 9.28 10.64 2.80
N CYS A 92 10.44 11.26 2.96
CA CYS A 92 11.73 10.63 2.70
C CYS A 92 12.59 10.51 3.96
N THR A 93 13.32 9.41 4.06
CA THR A 93 14.41 9.23 5.00
C THR A 93 15.70 9.70 4.32
N GLN A 94 16.07 10.96 4.52
CA GLN A 94 17.31 11.53 4.00
C GLN A 94 18.51 10.83 4.64
N PHE A 95 19.50 10.46 3.83
CA PHE A 95 20.71 9.80 4.35
C PHE A 95 21.48 10.70 5.31
N VAL A 96 21.49 12.01 5.03
CA VAL A 96 22.12 13.05 5.86
C VAL A 96 21.14 14.21 6.02
N GLY A 97 20.70 14.45 7.26
CA GLY A 97 20.05 15.70 7.67
C GLY A 97 21.09 16.73 8.09
N THR A 98 20.79 18.02 7.95
CA THR A 98 21.76 19.11 8.13
C THR A 98 21.39 20.06 9.27
N SER A 99 20.24 19.92 9.91
CA SER A 99 19.78 20.83 10.97
C SER A 99 18.97 20.11 12.05
N PRO A 100 19.63 19.45 13.03
CA PRO A 100 21.08 19.26 13.16
C PRO A 100 21.65 18.18 12.23
N LEU A 101 22.98 18.09 12.13
CA LEU A 101 23.67 17.05 11.35
C LEU A 101 23.39 15.66 11.94
N GLN A 102 22.67 14.83 11.20
CA GLN A 102 22.26 13.48 11.62
C GLN A 102 22.13 12.55 10.41
N VAL A 103 22.19 11.24 10.64
CA VAL A 103 21.93 10.23 9.60
C VAL A 103 20.51 9.69 9.69
N ALA A 104 19.95 9.29 8.54
CA ALA A 104 18.61 8.72 8.40
C ALA A 104 17.54 9.58 9.09
N VAL A 105 17.20 10.72 8.46
CA VAL A 105 16.29 11.71 9.04
C VAL A 105 15.04 11.87 8.18
N ALA A 106 13.87 11.74 8.82
CA ALA A 106 12.59 11.99 8.19
C ALA A 106 12.51 13.43 7.66
N THR A 107 12.13 13.58 6.41
CA THR A 107 12.14 14.83 5.66
C THR A 107 10.99 14.85 4.67
N VAL A 108 10.17 15.90 4.72
CA VAL A 108 9.20 16.18 3.64
C VAL A 108 9.98 16.77 2.46
N THR A 109 9.83 16.20 1.28
CA THR A 109 10.54 16.64 0.06
C THR A 109 9.52 16.94 -1.03
N LEU A 110 9.57 18.16 -1.57
CA LEU A 110 8.76 18.58 -2.72
C LEU A 110 9.55 18.37 -4.01
N PHE A 111 8.90 17.91 -5.07
CA PHE A 111 9.52 17.60 -6.34
C PHE A 111 8.98 18.45 -7.49
N ASP A 112 9.85 18.78 -8.44
CA ASP A 112 9.44 19.36 -9.72
C ASP A 112 8.70 18.30 -10.56
N PRO A 113 7.46 18.55 -11.01
CA PRO A 113 6.64 17.55 -11.69
C PRO A 113 7.16 17.16 -13.10
N ARG A 114 8.09 17.93 -13.67
CA ARG A 114 8.64 17.68 -15.01
C ARG A 114 9.96 16.92 -14.95
N THR A 115 10.83 17.29 -14.03
CA THR A 115 12.20 16.77 -13.92
C THR A 115 12.36 15.73 -12.83
N ALA A 116 11.36 15.57 -11.97
CA ALA A 116 11.41 14.80 -10.73
C ALA A 116 12.48 15.28 -9.75
N ALA A 117 13.10 16.46 -9.96
CA ALA A 117 14.15 16.98 -9.09
C ALA A 117 13.56 17.51 -7.76
N PRO A 118 14.24 17.29 -6.63
CA PRO A 118 13.83 17.90 -5.36
C PRO A 118 13.98 19.43 -5.45
N ILE A 119 12.92 20.17 -5.14
CA ILE A 119 12.85 21.65 -5.22
C ILE A 119 12.72 22.32 -3.86
N ALA A 120 12.25 21.61 -2.84
CA ALA A 120 12.26 22.06 -1.45
C ALA A 120 12.33 20.86 -0.49
N ARG A 121 12.86 21.09 0.71
CA ARG A 121 12.94 20.08 1.77
C ARG A 121 12.64 20.67 3.13
N ARG A 122 11.98 19.90 3.99
CA ARG A 122 11.78 20.21 5.41
C ARG A 122 12.17 19.00 6.25
N GLN A 123 13.33 19.09 6.91
CA GLN A 123 13.76 18.12 7.91
C GLN A 123 12.80 18.16 9.11
N LEU A 124 12.36 16.98 9.56
CA LEU A 124 11.51 16.81 10.73
C LEU A 124 12.36 16.47 11.96
N THR A 125 11.77 16.61 13.15
CA THR A 125 12.43 16.13 14.37
C THR A 125 12.57 14.61 14.29
N LYS A 126 13.79 14.11 14.47
CA LYS A 126 14.05 12.67 14.42
C LYS A 126 13.28 11.95 15.53
N GLY A 127 12.48 10.95 15.15
CA GLY A 127 11.69 10.13 16.06
C GLY A 127 12.06 8.65 15.99
N GLY A 128 11.08 7.80 16.30
CA GLY A 128 11.19 6.36 16.11
C GLY A 128 11.45 5.99 14.65
N LEU A 129 11.97 4.79 14.44
CA LEU A 129 12.38 4.26 13.15
C LEU A 129 11.28 4.29 12.07
N LEU A 130 10.05 3.95 12.45
CA LEU A 130 8.86 3.99 11.58
C LEU A 130 8.06 5.30 11.76
N GLY A 131 8.58 6.22 12.56
CA GLY A 131 7.92 7.46 12.93
C GLY A 131 7.70 8.35 11.71
N GLY A 132 6.44 8.54 11.32
CA GLY A 132 6.06 9.51 10.29
C GLY A 132 6.19 9.04 8.84
N VAL A 133 6.31 7.74 8.56
CA VAL A 133 6.29 7.23 7.17
C VAL A 133 4.87 7.02 6.63
N TYR A 134 3.89 6.70 7.50
CA TYR A 134 2.46 6.66 7.18
C TYR A 134 1.78 8.00 7.50
N GLY A 135 2.20 9.06 6.81
CA GLY A 135 1.44 10.31 6.74
C GLY A 135 0.41 10.31 5.61
N TYR A 136 -0.34 11.40 5.49
CA TYR A 136 -1.26 11.63 4.38
C TYR A 136 -1.22 13.09 3.92
N LEU A 137 -1.74 13.35 2.72
CA LEU A 137 -1.96 14.70 2.21
C LEU A 137 -3.38 15.17 2.55
N ASP A 138 -3.51 16.31 3.21
CA ASP A 138 -4.83 16.87 3.52
C ASP A 138 -5.46 17.63 2.35
N ASP A 139 -6.69 18.11 2.56
CA ASP A 139 -7.52 18.84 1.59
C ASP A 139 -6.96 20.22 1.19
N ARG A 140 -5.81 20.62 1.73
CA ARG A 140 -5.09 21.86 1.41
C ARG A 140 -3.67 21.59 0.92
N ASP A 141 -3.41 20.38 0.43
CA ASP A 141 -2.11 19.94 -0.08
C ASP A 141 -0.98 20.03 0.97
N ARG A 142 -1.31 19.84 2.25
CA ARG A 142 -0.32 19.79 3.34
C ARG A 142 -0.07 18.35 3.75
N VAL A 143 1.20 18.00 3.94
CA VAL A 143 1.56 16.68 4.45
C VAL A 143 1.30 16.65 5.96
N VAL A 144 0.36 15.82 6.38
CA VAL A 144 0.07 15.51 7.77
C VAL A 144 0.96 14.35 8.19
N VAL A 145 1.81 14.58 9.19
CA VAL A 145 2.85 13.63 9.60
C VAL A 145 3.18 13.79 11.08
N ALA A 146 3.44 12.69 11.77
CA ALA A 146 3.98 12.72 13.13
C ALA A 146 5.51 12.78 13.11
N ASP A 147 6.10 13.61 13.96
CA ASP A 147 7.56 13.67 14.12
C ASP A 147 8.04 13.27 15.52
N GLY A 148 9.35 13.18 15.70
CA GLY A 148 9.98 12.76 16.95
C GLY A 148 9.82 13.70 18.14
N SER A 149 9.17 14.86 17.96
CA SER A 149 8.87 15.75 19.07
C SER A 149 7.58 15.37 19.82
N GLY A 150 6.90 14.30 19.39
CA GLY A 150 5.60 13.91 19.94
C GLY A 150 4.47 14.81 19.44
N ALA A 151 4.54 15.23 18.18
CA ALA A 151 3.53 16.10 17.57
C ALA A 151 3.10 15.62 16.19
N ILE A 152 1.86 15.94 15.84
CA ILE A 152 1.33 15.83 14.48
C ILE A 152 1.49 17.20 13.82
N LEU A 153 2.26 17.23 12.73
CA LEU A 153 2.56 18.41 11.94
C LEU A 153 1.71 18.44 10.68
N ARG A 154 1.40 19.65 10.20
CA ARG A 154 0.94 19.90 8.84
C ARG A 154 2.01 20.70 8.11
N VAL A 155 2.68 20.07 7.15
CA VAL A 155 3.77 20.69 6.38
C VAL A 155 3.21 21.15 5.04
N ALA A 156 3.18 22.45 4.83
CA ALA A 156 2.68 23.09 3.60
C ALA A 156 3.85 23.54 2.71
N HIS A 157 3.55 23.84 1.45
CA HIS A 157 4.47 24.47 0.51
C HIS A 157 3.94 25.80 -0.01
N ARG A 158 4.88 26.68 -0.39
CA ARG A 158 4.59 27.93 -1.11
C ARG A 158 5.73 28.28 -2.06
N TYR A 159 5.42 29.05 -3.09
CA TYR A 159 6.44 29.67 -3.95
C TYR A 159 6.76 31.09 -3.46
N SER A 160 8.03 31.38 -3.23
CA SER A 160 8.52 32.68 -2.77
C SER A 160 9.48 33.31 -3.79
N THR A 161 9.94 34.54 -3.53
CA THR A 161 10.99 35.18 -4.35
C THR A 161 12.33 34.42 -4.35
N ARG A 162 12.53 33.49 -3.42
CA ARG A 162 13.71 32.61 -3.32
C ARG A 162 13.46 31.20 -3.88
N GLY A 163 12.30 30.96 -4.49
CA GLY A 163 11.86 29.66 -4.97
C GLY A 163 10.88 28.95 -4.02
N TRP A 164 10.70 27.66 -4.23
CA TRP A 164 9.83 26.81 -3.42
C TRP A 164 10.34 26.66 -1.98
N GLU A 165 9.41 26.69 -1.03
CA GLU A 165 9.67 26.52 0.40
C GLU A 165 8.66 25.54 1.00
N LEU A 166 9.13 24.64 1.86
CA LEU A 166 8.30 23.82 2.75
C LEU A 166 8.38 24.36 4.18
N TYR A 167 7.22 24.53 4.84
CA TYR A 167 7.13 25.07 6.20
C TYR A 167 6.07 24.34 7.02
N VAL A 168 6.21 24.37 8.35
CA VAL A 168 5.19 23.83 9.26
C VAL A 168 4.08 24.88 9.39
N ASP A 169 2.92 24.58 8.84
CA ASP A 169 1.74 25.44 8.85
C ASP A 169 0.95 25.31 10.16
N ASP A 170 0.87 24.09 10.70
CA ASP A 170 0.18 23.78 11.94
C ASP A 170 0.85 22.62 12.70
N ARG A 171 0.64 22.55 14.02
CA ARG A 171 1.26 21.59 14.93
C ARG A 171 0.36 21.25 16.11
N VAL A 172 -0.04 19.99 16.26
CA VAL A 172 -0.74 19.49 17.46
C VAL A 172 0.23 18.69 18.33
N ASP A 173 0.39 19.07 19.60
CA ASP A 173 1.14 18.28 20.58
C ASP A 173 0.29 17.09 21.05
N VAL A 174 0.85 15.89 20.99
CA VAL A 174 0.23 14.62 21.41
C VAL A 174 1.11 13.86 22.40
N ARG A 175 2.20 14.46 22.88
CA ARG A 175 3.26 13.81 23.66
C ARG A 175 2.76 13.24 24.97
N GLU A 176 1.81 13.90 25.64
CA GLU A 176 1.22 13.41 26.89
C GLU A 176 0.43 12.10 26.71
N HIS A 177 0.07 11.77 25.46
CA HIS A 177 -0.64 10.55 25.10
C HIS A 177 0.27 9.47 24.52
N ILE A 178 1.57 9.72 24.39
CA ILE A 178 2.55 8.78 23.83
C ILE A 178 3.50 8.33 24.94
N ALA A 179 3.66 7.02 25.12
CA ALA A 179 4.59 6.49 26.10
C ALA A 179 6.04 6.82 25.74
N ALA A 180 6.90 6.98 26.75
CA ALA A 180 8.33 7.19 26.52
C ALA A 180 8.94 6.03 25.72
N GLY A 181 9.68 6.34 24.67
CA GLY A 181 10.27 5.35 23.76
C GLY A 181 9.33 4.83 22.67
N ASP A 182 8.05 5.25 22.68
CA ASP A 182 7.07 4.94 21.65
C ASP A 182 7.00 6.07 20.61
N ALA A 183 6.51 5.75 19.40
CA ALA A 183 6.38 6.68 18.30
C ALA A 183 5.13 6.36 17.47
N ILE A 184 4.49 7.40 16.91
CA ILE A 184 3.38 7.22 15.99
C ILE A 184 3.88 6.54 14.72
N THR A 185 3.35 5.35 14.44
CA THR A 185 3.64 4.58 13.22
C THR A 185 2.78 5.09 12.06
N ALA A 186 1.49 5.33 12.29
CA ALA A 186 0.54 5.74 11.25
C ALA A 186 -0.54 6.68 11.75
N LEU A 187 -1.05 7.51 10.84
CA LEU A 187 -2.20 8.37 11.06
C LEU A 187 -3.04 8.54 9.80
N ALA A 188 -4.34 8.78 9.97
CA ALA A 188 -5.28 9.07 8.87
C ALA A 188 -6.48 9.88 9.39
N PRO A 189 -7.12 10.69 8.54
CA PRO A 189 -8.36 11.36 8.93
C PRO A 189 -9.53 10.38 8.90
N ASP A 190 -10.53 10.61 9.75
CA ASP A 190 -11.83 9.97 9.62
C ASP A 190 -12.89 10.88 9.01
N PHE A 191 -14.04 10.29 8.69
CA PHE A 191 -15.15 10.99 8.05
C PHE A 191 -15.81 12.04 8.97
N ALA A 192 -15.52 12.01 10.28
CA ALA A 192 -15.95 13.04 11.23
C ALA A 192 -14.94 14.19 11.38
N GLY A 193 -13.83 14.17 10.63
CA GLY A 193 -12.79 15.20 10.67
C GLY A 193 -11.80 15.06 11.83
N ARG A 194 -11.78 13.91 12.51
CA ARG A 194 -10.75 13.59 13.51
C ARG A 194 -9.52 13.01 12.82
N ILE A 195 -8.34 13.24 13.39
CA ILE A 195 -7.14 12.47 13.02
C ILE A 195 -7.06 11.26 13.94
N TRP A 196 -7.02 10.06 13.38
CA TRP A 196 -6.63 8.86 14.11
C TRP A 196 -5.12 8.68 14.03
N PHE A 197 -4.51 8.23 15.13
CA PHE A 197 -3.11 7.83 15.15
C PHE A 197 -2.93 6.53 15.90
N VAL A 198 -1.93 5.75 15.50
CA VAL A 198 -1.49 4.55 16.20
C VAL A 198 0.02 4.58 16.40
N THR A 199 0.49 4.07 17.53
CA THR A 199 1.92 4.02 17.86
C THR A 199 2.50 2.62 17.72
N THR A 200 3.82 2.50 17.71
CA THR A 200 4.52 1.21 17.62
C THR A 200 4.14 0.28 18.77
N HIS A 201 3.98 0.80 19.99
CA HIS A 201 3.70 0.00 21.20
C HIS A 201 2.24 0.01 21.65
N GLY A 202 1.31 0.10 20.69
CA GLY A 202 -0.09 -0.26 20.94
C GLY A 202 -0.97 0.87 21.47
N ILE A 203 -0.57 2.14 21.35
CA ILE A 203 -1.47 3.26 21.63
C ILE A 203 -2.31 3.53 20.39
N VAL A 204 -3.62 3.66 20.59
CA VAL A 204 -4.56 4.16 19.58
C VAL A 204 -5.16 5.44 20.10
N GLY A 205 -5.15 6.51 19.31
CA GLY A 205 -5.68 7.79 19.72
C GLY A 205 -6.36 8.57 18.60
N THR A 206 -7.08 9.61 19.01
CA THR A 206 -7.67 10.59 18.11
C THR A 206 -7.28 12.01 18.51
N VAL A 207 -7.36 12.90 17.52
CA VAL A 207 -7.32 14.35 17.68
C VAL A 207 -8.57 14.93 17.02
N ASP A 208 -9.38 15.65 17.80
CA ASP A 208 -10.58 16.32 17.27
C ASP A 208 -10.27 17.71 16.66
N ALA A 209 -11.29 18.35 16.07
CA ALA A 209 -11.16 19.68 15.48
C ALA A 209 -10.84 20.79 16.51
N ALA A 210 -11.19 20.57 17.78
CA ALA A 210 -10.84 21.46 18.90
C ALA A 210 -9.45 21.17 19.49
N ARG A 211 -8.70 20.23 18.88
CA ARG A 211 -7.36 19.79 19.27
C ARG A 211 -7.32 19.03 20.60
N HIS A 212 -8.44 18.48 21.05
CA HIS A 212 -8.43 17.54 22.16
C HIS A 212 -7.89 16.21 21.70
N VAL A 213 -6.98 15.66 22.51
CA VAL A 213 -6.39 14.35 22.27
C VAL A 213 -7.03 13.35 23.22
N ARG A 214 -7.38 12.17 22.70
CA ARG A 214 -7.86 11.02 23.46
C ARG A 214 -7.10 9.79 23.02
N SER A 215 -6.83 8.86 23.94
CA SER A 215 -6.12 7.63 23.62
C SER A 215 -6.52 6.48 24.51
N MET A 216 -6.27 5.27 24.01
CA MET A 216 -6.34 4.01 24.74
C MET A 216 -5.10 3.17 24.43
N HIS A 217 -4.87 2.14 25.22
CA HIS A 217 -3.83 1.15 24.97
C HIS A 217 -4.47 -0.19 24.57
N LEU A 218 -3.88 -0.82 23.55
CA LEU A 218 -4.10 -2.22 23.23
C LEU A 218 -3.55 -3.12 24.35
N PRO A 219 -3.91 -4.42 24.37
CA PRO A 219 -3.31 -5.38 25.28
C PRO A 219 -1.78 -5.35 25.25
N ARG A 220 -1.15 -5.53 26.41
CA ARG A 220 0.30 -5.49 26.55
C ARG A 220 0.97 -6.54 25.66
N GLY A 221 2.03 -6.14 24.96
CA GLY A 221 2.81 -7.02 24.06
C GLY A 221 2.30 -7.02 22.62
N GLU A 222 1.24 -6.27 22.32
CA GLU A 222 0.79 -6.03 20.96
C GLU A 222 1.46 -4.77 20.39
N ASP A 223 2.33 -4.98 19.41
CA ASP A 223 3.01 -3.91 18.67
C ASP A 223 2.34 -3.69 17.31
N LEU A 224 2.61 -2.57 16.66
CA LEU A 224 2.13 -2.26 15.32
C LEU A 224 3.31 -2.03 14.37
N GLY A 225 3.33 -2.79 13.27
CA GLY A 225 4.31 -2.66 12.18
C GLY A 225 3.77 -2.03 10.90
N ASN A 226 2.44 -2.01 10.74
CA ASN A 226 1.75 -1.57 9.53
C ASN A 226 0.75 -0.44 9.85
N GLY A 227 0.08 0.07 8.81
CA GLY A 227 -0.86 1.18 8.92
C GLY A 227 -2.21 0.82 9.55
N LEU A 228 -3.10 1.81 9.58
CA LEU A 228 -4.52 1.68 9.91
C LEU A 228 -5.36 1.98 8.67
N SER A 229 -6.60 1.50 8.66
CA SER A 229 -7.55 1.78 7.58
C SER A 229 -8.84 2.36 8.13
N VAL A 230 -9.42 3.31 7.43
CA VAL A 230 -10.60 4.06 7.87
C VAL A 230 -11.74 3.87 6.88
N ARG A 231 -12.91 3.55 7.42
CA ARG A 231 -14.18 3.59 6.69
C ARG A 231 -15.14 4.56 7.36
N ALA A 232 -16.27 4.87 6.72
CA ALA A 232 -17.22 5.85 7.23
C ALA A 232 -17.73 5.53 8.65
N SER A 233 -17.84 4.24 8.99
CA SER A 233 -18.40 3.76 10.26
C SER A 233 -17.37 3.21 11.25
N GLY A 234 -16.07 3.27 10.97
CA GLY A 234 -15.06 2.73 11.88
C GLY A 234 -13.64 2.70 11.32
N VAL A 235 -12.71 2.24 12.15
CA VAL A 235 -11.27 2.19 11.88
C VAL A 235 -10.75 0.79 12.19
N SER A 236 -10.09 0.18 11.21
CA SER A 236 -9.43 -1.11 11.37
C SER A 236 -7.97 -0.88 11.74
N VAL A 237 -7.57 -1.46 12.86
CA VAL A 237 -6.21 -1.40 13.40
C VAL A 237 -5.69 -2.82 13.54
N ILE A 238 -4.53 -3.10 12.95
CA ILE A 238 -3.88 -4.41 13.08
C ILE A 238 -2.66 -4.29 13.99
N SER A 239 -2.61 -5.17 14.99
CA SER A 239 -1.42 -5.37 15.81
C SER A 239 -0.72 -6.66 15.40
N THR A 240 0.44 -6.94 16.00
CA THR A 240 1.15 -8.22 15.84
C THR A 240 0.37 -9.46 16.29
N HIS A 241 -0.80 -9.30 16.94
CA HIS A 241 -1.59 -10.40 17.52
C HIS A 241 -3.04 -10.46 17.03
N ALA A 242 -3.64 -9.33 16.66
CA ALA A 242 -5.05 -9.28 16.32
C ALA A 242 -5.41 -8.14 15.38
N LEU A 243 -6.49 -8.34 14.65
CA LEU A 243 -7.23 -7.29 13.96
C LEU A 243 -8.32 -6.74 14.87
N TYR A 244 -8.43 -5.42 14.91
CA TYR A 244 -9.44 -4.68 15.65
C TYR A 244 -10.27 -3.84 14.70
N GLU A 245 -11.58 -3.81 14.94
CA GLU A 245 -12.42 -2.74 14.46
C GLU A 245 -12.72 -1.80 15.62
N MET A 246 -12.58 -0.50 15.37
CA MET A 246 -12.70 0.54 16.38
C MET A 246 -13.62 1.66 15.94
N ARG A 247 -14.17 2.35 16.93
CA ARG A 247 -14.89 3.62 16.76
C ARG A 247 -14.41 4.60 17.80
N ALA A 248 -14.57 5.89 17.52
CA ALA A 248 -14.41 6.92 18.54
C ALA A 248 -15.79 7.27 19.09
N ASP A 249 -15.88 7.36 20.41
CA ASP A 249 -17.09 7.82 21.09
C ASP A 249 -17.36 9.32 20.81
N ALA A 250 -18.42 9.87 21.42
CA ALA A 250 -18.78 11.27 21.26
C ALA A 250 -17.72 12.27 21.78
N ASN A 251 -16.87 11.85 22.74
CA ASN A 251 -15.79 12.69 23.27
C ASN A 251 -14.46 12.49 22.52
N GLY A 252 -14.43 11.60 21.51
CA GLY A 252 -13.27 11.25 20.71
C GLY A 252 -12.50 10.02 21.19
N THR A 253 -12.82 9.43 22.34
CA THR A 253 -12.07 8.29 22.86
C THR A 253 -12.28 7.05 21.98
N PRO A 254 -11.18 6.44 21.45
CA PRO A 254 -11.27 5.18 20.75
C PRO A 254 -11.80 4.06 21.66
N HIS A 255 -12.61 3.18 21.10
CA HIS A 255 -13.02 1.93 21.72
C HIS A 255 -13.13 0.81 20.69
N VAL A 256 -12.91 -0.42 21.16
CA VAL A 256 -13.01 -1.63 20.35
C VAL A 256 -14.47 -2.00 20.12
N VAL A 257 -14.84 -2.20 18.86
CA VAL A 257 -16.13 -2.78 18.45
C VAL A 257 -16.03 -4.29 18.44
N TRP A 258 -15.00 -4.83 17.80
CA TRP A 258 -14.67 -6.25 17.84
C TRP A 258 -13.16 -6.47 17.70
N ARG A 259 -12.72 -7.66 18.13
CA ARG A 259 -11.32 -8.13 18.05
C ARG A 259 -11.29 -9.54 17.47
N ARG A 260 -10.35 -9.81 16.57
CA ARG A 260 -10.06 -11.15 16.02
C ARG A 260 -8.57 -11.43 16.06
N ALA A 261 -8.19 -12.40 16.88
CA ALA A 261 -6.84 -12.96 16.83
C ALA A 261 -6.64 -13.76 15.53
N TYR A 262 -5.41 -13.81 15.05
CA TYR A 262 -5.00 -14.59 13.90
C TYR A 262 -3.72 -15.37 14.24
N ASP A 263 -3.36 -16.34 13.39
CA ASP A 263 -2.10 -17.07 13.57
C ASP A 263 -0.92 -16.20 13.13
N ARG A 264 -0.20 -15.65 14.10
CA ARG A 264 1.02 -14.84 13.87
C ARG A 264 2.26 -15.68 13.57
N GLY A 265 2.15 -17.01 13.50
CA GLY A 265 3.28 -17.92 13.35
C GLY A 265 4.19 -17.97 14.58
N ALA A 266 5.22 -18.81 14.50
CA ALA A 266 6.18 -18.99 15.60
C ALA A 266 7.22 -17.86 15.71
N ALA A 267 7.43 -17.09 14.64
CA ALA A 267 8.39 -15.99 14.57
C ALA A 267 8.06 -15.04 13.41
N ARG A 268 8.78 -13.92 13.31
CA ARG A 268 8.80 -13.09 12.10
C ARG A 268 9.25 -13.94 10.90
N ARG A 269 8.59 -13.75 9.77
CA ARG A 269 8.92 -14.46 8.54
C ARG A 269 9.93 -13.66 7.68
N PRO A 270 10.81 -14.31 6.91
CA PRO A 270 11.55 -13.62 5.85
C PRO A 270 10.64 -12.83 4.93
N GLY A 271 11.01 -11.58 4.60
CA GLY A 271 10.15 -10.70 3.82
C GLY A 271 9.12 -9.91 4.63
N GLN A 272 9.11 -10.01 5.97
CA GLN A 272 8.28 -9.20 6.86
C GLN A 272 9.11 -8.27 7.76
N LEU A 273 8.55 -7.12 8.12
CA LEU A 273 9.08 -6.10 9.00
C LEU A 273 8.90 -6.48 10.47
N THR A 274 7.77 -7.09 10.83
CA THR A 274 7.43 -7.45 12.22
C THR A 274 6.94 -8.89 12.35
N TRP A 275 6.95 -9.42 13.59
CA TRP A 275 6.33 -10.71 13.87
C TRP A 275 4.81 -10.53 13.99
N GLY A 276 4.13 -10.48 12.84
CA GLY A 276 2.70 -10.22 12.75
C GLY A 276 2.15 -10.61 11.38
N SER A 277 1.02 -10.03 10.99
CA SER A 277 0.38 -10.28 9.70
C SER A 277 1.23 -9.82 8.52
N GLY A 278 1.96 -8.71 8.66
CA GLY A 278 2.63 -8.02 7.55
C GLY A 278 1.67 -7.27 6.63
N THR A 279 0.36 -7.34 6.84
CA THR A 279 -0.60 -6.59 6.02
C THR A 279 -1.14 -5.36 6.74
N THR A 280 -1.36 -4.28 6.00
CA THR A 280 -2.33 -3.24 6.42
C THR A 280 -3.73 -3.81 6.15
N PRO A 281 -4.71 -3.68 7.07
CA PRO A 281 -6.04 -4.25 6.87
C PRO A 281 -6.76 -3.55 5.71
N THR A 282 -7.28 -4.28 4.75
CA THR A 282 -7.91 -3.68 3.56
C THR A 282 -9.42 -3.78 3.62
N TYR A 283 -10.11 -2.64 3.55
CA TYR A 283 -11.56 -2.64 3.36
C TYR A 283 -11.94 -2.79 1.87
N PHE A 284 -12.97 -3.59 1.59
CA PHE A 284 -13.46 -3.86 0.24
C PHE A 284 -14.86 -4.50 0.25
N GLY A 285 -15.33 -4.95 -0.91
CA GLY A 285 -16.53 -5.78 -1.03
C GLY A 285 -17.84 -4.98 -1.10
N PRO A 286 -18.96 -5.53 -0.59
CA PRO A 286 -20.28 -4.90 -0.66
C PRO A 286 -20.27 -3.47 -0.10
N GLY A 287 -20.80 -2.52 -0.87
CA GLY A 287 -20.79 -1.10 -0.48
C GLY A 287 -19.41 -0.43 -0.49
N GLY A 288 -18.36 -1.13 -0.90
CA GLY A 288 -16.97 -0.66 -0.94
C GLY A 288 -16.17 -0.94 0.34
N ASP A 289 -16.83 -1.25 1.46
CA ASP A 289 -16.17 -1.44 2.76
C ASP A 289 -16.87 -2.46 3.68
N GLY A 290 -17.81 -3.24 3.15
CA GLY A 290 -18.56 -4.25 3.90
C GLY A 290 -17.69 -5.38 4.47
N TRP A 291 -16.50 -5.58 3.91
CA TRP A 291 -15.54 -6.56 4.37
C TRP A 291 -14.17 -5.93 4.66
N VAL A 292 -13.39 -6.60 5.51
CA VAL A 292 -11.98 -6.29 5.78
C VAL A 292 -11.12 -7.54 5.64
N ALA A 293 -10.00 -7.43 4.93
CA ALA A 293 -9.07 -8.51 4.65
C ALA A 293 -7.72 -8.31 5.34
N ILE A 294 -7.13 -9.42 5.79
CA ILE A 294 -5.73 -9.53 6.21
C ILE A 294 -5.14 -10.84 5.67
N VAL A 295 -3.81 -10.93 5.63
CA VAL A 295 -3.11 -12.22 5.49
C VAL A 295 -2.40 -12.53 6.80
N ASP A 296 -2.63 -13.71 7.37
CA ASP A 296 -1.96 -14.10 8.60
C ASP A 296 -0.52 -14.59 8.36
N ASN A 297 0.20 -14.95 9.43
CA ASN A 297 1.57 -15.46 9.35
C ASN A 297 1.68 -16.93 9.77
N ALA A 298 0.58 -17.69 9.61
CA ALA A 298 0.56 -19.14 9.82
C ALA A 298 1.62 -19.84 8.95
N ALA A 299 2.04 -21.06 9.33
CA ALA A 299 3.04 -21.82 8.56
C ALA A 299 2.75 -21.83 7.04
N ARG A 300 1.46 -21.99 6.69
CA ARG A 300 0.89 -21.66 5.38
C ARG A 300 -0.04 -20.46 5.52
N PRO A 301 0.38 -19.24 5.12
CA PRO A 301 -0.40 -18.02 5.31
C PRO A 301 -1.81 -18.12 4.75
N GLN A 302 -2.79 -17.63 5.50
CA GLN A 302 -4.20 -17.60 5.12
C GLN A 302 -4.62 -16.16 4.80
N LEU A 303 -5.30 -15.96 3.68
CA LEU A 303 -6.21 -14.83 3.53
C LEU A 303 -7.38 -15.07 4.48
N ILE A 304 -7.71 -14.05 5.28
CA ILE A 304 -8.88 -14.05 6.13
C ILE A 304 -9.69 -12.79 5.84
N VAL A 305 -10.97 -12.99 5.50
CA VAL A 305 -11.92 -11.92 5.25
C VAL A 305 -12.96 -11.92 6.36
N TYR A 306 -13.14 -10.78 7.00
CA TYR A 306 -14.14 -10.57 8.03
C TYR A 306 -15.22 -9.59 7.55
N ASP A 307 -16.44 -9.79 8.03
CA ASP A 307 -17.48 -8.77 7.96
C ASP A 307 -17.05 -7.58 8.83
N SER A 308 -17.01 -6.41 8.19
CA SER A 308 -16.51 -5.17 8.77
C SER A 308 -17.26 -4.74 10.03
N ASN A 309 -18.56 -5.03 10.14
CA ASN A 309 -19.38 -4.58 11.26
C ASN A 309 -19.38 -5.53 12.45
N THR A 310 -19.34 -6.84 12.19
CA THR A 310 -19.54 -7.89 13.20
C THR A 310 -18.26 -8.67 13.53
N GLY A 311 -17.25 -8.58 12.67
CA GLY A 311 -16.05 -9.41 12.74
C GLY A 311 -16.33 -10.89 12.47
N ALA A 312 -17.49 -11.25 11.90
CA ALA A 312 -17.76 -12.62 11.49
C ALA A 312 -16.87 -13.00 10.31
N THR A 313 -16.30 -14.22 10.32
CA THR A 313 -15.50 -14.67 9.18
C THR A 313 -16.39 -14.89 7.97
N VAL A 314 -16.12 -14.16 6.88
CA VAL A 314 -16.78 -14.33 5.58
C VAL A 314 -16.12 -15.47 4.82
N CYS A 315 -14.80 -15.48 4.78
CA CYS A 315 -14.03 -16.59 4.20
C CYS A 315 -12.65 -16.71 4.85
N ARG A 316 -12.05 -17.88 4.69
CA ARG A 316 -10.64 -18.13 4.98
C ARG A 316 -10.11 -19.15 3.99
N MET A 317 -8.95 -18.87 3.40
CA MET A 317 -8.25 -19.81 2.54
C MET A 317 -6.75 -19.53 2.53
N PRO A 318 -5.90 -20.49 2.14
CA PRO A 318 -4.49 -20.22 1.90
C PRO A 318 -4.34 -19.07 0.92
N ALA A 319 -3.54 -18.06 1.27
CA ALA A 319 -3.27 -16.93 0.39
C ALA A 319 -2.53 -17.42 -0.87
N PHE A 320 -1.49 -18.23 -0.66
CA PHE A 320 -0.58 -18.65 -1.72
C PHE A 320 -0.60 -20.17 -1.94
N GLU A 321 -0.49 -20.57 -3.21
CA GLU A 321 -0.31 -21.94 -3.65
C GLU A 321 1.08 -22.17 -4.23
N THR A 322 1.47 -21.37 -5.22
CA THR A 322 2.77 -21.46 -5.90
C THR A 322 3.69 -20.27 -5.59
N SER A 323 3.12 -19.12 -5.26
CA SER A 323 3.85 -17.92 -4.87
C SER A 323 4.57 -18.10 -3.53
N GLY A 324 5.52 -17.19 -3.24
CA GLY A 324 6.20 -17.17 -1.95
C GLY A 324 5.22 -17.07 -0.78
N GLN A 325 5.52 -17.78 0.31
CA GLN A 325 4.56 -18.00 1.41
C GLN A 325 4.67 -16.90 2.47
N GLY A 326 4.36 -15.65 2.10
CA GLY A 326 4.42 -14.50 3.00
C GLY A 326 4.26 -13.18 2.25
N THR A 327 3.75 -12.16 2.96
CA THR A 327 3.52 -10.83 2.42
C THR A 327 3.78 -9.76 3.47
N GLU A 328 4.15 -8.57 3.01
CA GLU A 328 4.41 -7.36 3.79
C GLU A 328 3.82 -6.15 3.06
N ASN A 329 2.52 -6.23 2.74
CA ASN A 329 1.78 -5.18 2.05
C ASN A 329 0.27 -5.28 2.35
N SER A 330 -0.50 -4.23 2.07
CA SER A 330 -1.95 -4.33 1.98
C SER A 330 -2.35 -5.23 0.79
N PRO A 331 -3.34 -6.10 0.93
CA PRO A 331 -4.07 -6.65 -0.21
C PRO A 331 -4.57 -5.52 -1.14
N MET A 332 -4.28 -5.60 -2.43
CA MET A 332 -4.88 -4.67 -3.40
C MET A 332 -6.34 -5.08 -3.64
N ALA A 333 -7.28 -4.15 -3.56
CA ALA A 333 -8.70 -4.45 -3.66
C ALA A 333 -9.38 -3.75 -4.84
N TRP A 334 -10.26 -4.48 -5.53
CA TRP A 334 -11.18 -3.90 -6.52
C TRP A 334 -12.48 -4.70 -6.54
N GLY A 335 -13.58 -4.05 -6.12
CA GLY A 335 -14.88 -4.71 -6.02
C GLY A 335 -14.84 -5.79 -4.94
N ASP A 336 -15.07 -7.02 -5.35
CA ASP A 336 -15.04 -8.22 -4.51
C ASP A 336 -13.76 -9.07 -4.72
N SER A 337 -12.77 -8.55 -5.44
CA SER A 337 -11.50 -9.21 -5.68
C SER A 337 -10.36 -8.60 -4.88
N LEU A 338 -9.40 -9.45 -4.52
CA LEU A 338 -8.14 -9.11 -3.88
C LEU A 338 -6.97 -9.60 -4.71
N ILE A 339 -5.89 -8.80 -4.79
CA ILE A 339 -4.57 -9.25 -5.23
C ILE A 339 -3.60 -9.17 -4.05
N ILE A 340 -2.87 -10.25 -3.79
CA ILE A 340 -1.88 -10.30 -2.72
C ILE A 340 -0.51 -10.58 -3.35
N PRO A 341 0.43 -9.63 -3.37
CA PRO A 341 1.80 -9.89 -3.78
C PRO A 341 2.56 -10.61 -2.66
N SER A 342 3.45 -11.52 -3.03
CA SER A 342 4.36 -12.20 -2.11
C SER A 342 5.68 -11.44 -1.99
N THR A 343 6.01 -11.05 -0.77
CA THR A 343 7.32 -10.49 -0.41
C THR A 343 8.21 -11.52 0.28
N TYR A 344 7.76 -12.78 0.41
CA TYR A 344 8.49 -13.82 1.15
C TYR A 344 9.94 -13.95 0.65
N GLY A 345 10.88 -13.81 1.57
CA GLY A 345 12.31 -13.86 1.27
C GLY A 345 12.96 -12.53 0.90
N TYR A 346 12.19 -11.46 0.66
CA TYR A 346 12.72 -10.12 0.44
C TYR A 346 13.57 -9.66 1.65
N GLN A 347 14.76 -9.09 1.39
CA GLN A 347 15.67 -8.65 2.44
C GLN A 347 15.56 -7.14 2.63
N TYR A 348 15.01 -6.75 3.77
CA TYR A 348 15.01 -5.38 4.24
C TYR A 348 16.33 -5.01 4.90
N PRO A 349 16.71 -3.71 4.89
CA PRO A 349 17.79 -3.21 5.73
C PRO A 349 17.56 -3.61 7.21
N PRO A 350 18.61 -3.98 7.97
CA PRO A 350 18.46 -4.43 9.37
C PRO A 350 17.76 -3.41 10.26
N MET A 351 17.95 -2.13 9.96
CA MET A 351 17.30 -1.04 10.67
C MET A 351 15.79 -1.03 10.50
N ALA A 352 15.20 -1.62 9.44
CA ALA A 352 13.77 -1.54 9.15
C ALA A 352 12.94 -2.65 9.84
N VAL A 353 13.58 -3.71 10.35
CA VAL A 353 12.90 -4.90 10.87
C VAL A 353 12.97 -5.00 12.40
N SER A 354 11.96 -5.62 13.00
CA SER A 354 11.90 -5.91 14.43
C SER A 354 12.17 -7.40 14.71
N GLY A 355 13.30 -7.68 15.34
CA GLY A 355 13.69 -9.04 15.73
C GLY A 355 14.17 -9.95 14.57
N PRO A 356 14.68 -11.16 14.89
CA PRO A 356 15.13 -12.11 13.88
C PRO A 356 13.94 -12.76 13.15
N SER A 357 14.17 -13.22 11.92
CA SER A 357 13.21 -14.08 11.21
C SER A 357 13.55 -15.56 11.37
N VAL A 358 12.54 -16.42 11.25
CA VAL A 358 12.72 -17.88 11.15
C VAL A 358 11.99 -18.41 9.91
N PRO A 359 12.72 -19.00 8.94
CA PRO A 359 14.18 -19.09 8.87
C PRO A 359 14.86 -17.70 8.77
N ALA A 360 16.17 -17.64 8.93
CA ALA A 360 16.90 -16.36 8.87
C ALA A 360 16.83 -15.70 7.48
N THR A 361 16.79 -16.52 6.43
CA THR A 361 16.61 -16.09 5.04
C THR A 361 15.72 -17.08 4.30
N ALA A 362 15.11 -16.64 3.20
CA ALA A 362 14.41 -17.49 2.25
C ALA A 362 14.59 -16.94 0.83
N PRO A 363 14.46 -17.79 -0.21
CA PRO A 363 14.45 -17.33 -1.59
C PRO A 363 13.31 -16.34 -1.85
N PHE A 364 13.65 -15.14 -2.33
CA PHE A 364 12.69 -14.19 -2.87
C PHE A 364 12.30 -14.61 -4.28
N VAL A 365 11.29 -15.47 -4.38
CA VAL A 365 10.76 -15.99 -5.65
C VAL A 365 9.68 -15.08 -6.25
N GLY A 366 9.05 -14.24 -5.43
CA GLY A 366 7.95 -13.38 -5.86
C GLY A 366 6.62 -14.12 -6.03
N GLY A 367 5.80 -13.59 -6.92
CA GLY A 367 4.46 -14.05 -7.24
C GLY A 367 3.38 -13.14 -6.68
N SER A 368 2.21 -13.20 -7.30
CA SER A 368 0.98 -12.56 -6.84
C SER A 368 -0.18 -13.51 -7.04
N THR A 369 -1.19 -13.41 -6.18
CA THR A 369 -2.41 -14.23 -6.25
C THR A 369 -3.62 -13.34 -6.37
N ARG A 370 -4.55 -13.66 -7.28
CA ARG A 370 -5.89 -13.07 -7.30
C ARG A 370 -6.87 -14.01 -6.63
N ILE A 371 -7.66 -13.47 -5.71
CA ILE A 371 -8.73 -14.19 -5.04
C ILE A 371 -10.02 -13.35 -5.15
N ASP A 372 -11.08 -13.96 -5.66
CA ASP A 372 -12.43 -13.39 -5.66
C ASP A 372 -13.20 -13.85 -4.42
N VAL A 373 -14.00 -12.95 -3.85
CA VAL A 373 -14.77 -13.19 -2.63
C VAL A 373 -16.26 -13.10 -2.95
N SER A 374 -17.02 -14.10 -2.52
CA SER A 374 -18.46 -14.18 -2.77
C SER A 374 -19.20 -14.62 -1.51
N ALA A 375 -20.54 -14.62 -1.57
CA ALA A 375 -21.37 -15.21 -0.51
C ALA A 375 -21.07 -16.71 -0.27
N SER A 376 -20.55 -17.42 -1.28
CA SER A 376 -20.14 -18.84 -1.17
C SER A 376 -18.71 -19.03 -0.66
N GLY A 377 -17.97 -17.95 -0.37
CA GLY A 377 -16.59 -17.97 0.09
C GLY A 377 -15.60 -17.43 -0.92
N CYS A 378 -14.32 -17.76 -0.71
CA CYS A 378 -13.20 -17.24 -1.50
C CYS A 378 -12.69 -18.26 -2.52
N ARG A 379 -12.31 -17.78 -3.70
CA ARG A 379 -11.80 -18.59 -4.81
C ARG A 379 -10.59 -17.93 -5.46
N ARG A 380 -9.47 -18.66 -5.53
CA ARG A 380 -8.29 -18.25 -6.30
C ARG A 380 -8.63 -18.26 -7.79
N VAL A 381 -8.28 -17.18 -8.47
CA VAL A 381 -8.47 -17.00 -9.92
C VAL A 381 -7.19 -17.33 -10.67
N TRP A 382 -6.08 -16.75 -10.23
CA TRP A 382 -4.77 -16.99 -10.81
C TRP A 382 -3.66 -16.78 -9.77
N GLU A 383 -2.52 -17.39 -10.04
CA GLU A 383 -1.23 -17.02 -9.46
C GLU A 383 -0.21 -16.81 -10.58
N ASN A 384 0.71 -15.87 -10.37
CA ASN A 384 1.81 -15.61 -11.27
C ASN A 384 3.16 -15.66 -10.54
N ASP A 385 4.25 -15.33 -11.24
CA ASP A 385 5.62 -15.35 -10.74
C ASP A 385 6.29 -13.97 -10.76
N ASP A 386 5.50 -12.88 -10.75
CA ASP A 386 6.06 -11.53 -10.75
C ASP A 386 6.79 -11.25 -9.45
N ARG A 387 8.10 -11.00 -9.56
CA ARG A 387 8.97 -10.67 -8.44
C ARG A 387 9.00 -9.16 -8.16
N LEU A 388 7.87 -8.63 -7.73
CA LEU A 388 7.67 -7.23 -7.37
C LEU A 388 8.40 -6.90 -6.06
N ALA A 389 9.24 -5.87 -6.08
CA ALA A 389 10.07 -5.41 -4.97
C ALA A 389 9.71 -3.99 -4.48
N SER A 390 8.67 -3.39 -5.06
CA SER A 390 7.99 -2.18 -4.57
C SER A 390 6.57 -2.55 -4.17
N LEU A 391 5.88 -1.73 -3.37
CA LEU A 391 4.42 -1.88 -3.18
C LEU A 391 3.70 -1.57 -4.50
N PRO A 392 3.07 -2.56 -5.15
CA PRO A 392 2.39 -2.35 -6.41
C PRO A 392 1.06 -1.59 -6.25
N ARG A 393 0.59 -1.01 -7.36
CA ARG A 393 -0.67 -0.28 -7.44
C ARG A 393 -1.60 -0.87 -8.47
N LEU A 394 -2.85 -1.10 -8.08
CA LEU A 394 -3.90 -1.53 -8.99
C LEU A 394 -4.62 -0.31 -9.60
N SER A 395 -4.45 -0.08 -10.89
CA SER A 395 -5.23 0.91 -11.62
C SER A 395 -6.56 0.32 -12.07
N ARG A 396 -7.66 0.91 -11.61
CA ARG A 396 -9.03 0.51 -11.98
C ARG A 396 -9.44 1.07 -13.35
N ALA A 397 -8.68 2.03 -13.88
CA ALA A 397 -8.99 2.66 -15.17
C ALA A 397 -8.46 1.86 -16.36
N ASP A 398 -7.31 1.22 -16.22
CA ASP A 398 -6.70 0.38 -17.27
C ASP A 398 -6.67 -1.12 -16.91
N GLY A 399 -7.03 -1.48 -15.68
CA GLY A 399 -7.05 -2.87 -15.23
C GLY A 399 -5.66 -3.48 -15.03
N LEU A 400 -4.64 -2.65 -14.79
CA LEU A 400 -3.26 -3.09 -14.63
C LEU A 400 -2.76 -2.91 -13.20
N ILE A 401 -1.91 -3.85 -12.78
CA ILE A 401 -1.11 -3.79 -11.56
C ILE A 401 0.26 -3.27 -11.96
N HIS A 402 0.72 -2.19 -11.34
CA HIS A 402 1.98 -1.51 -11.66
C HIS A 402 2.94 -1.58 -10.48
N GLY A 403 4.20 -1.91 -10.74
CA GLY A 403 5.25 -1.88 -9.72
C GLY A 403 6.64 -1.97 -10.33
N LEU A 404 7.65 -1.90 -9.48
CA LEU A 404 9.01 -2.28 -9.81
C LEU A 404 9.30 -3.67 -9.26
N GLY A 405 10.12 -4.40 -9.99
CA GLY A 405 10.56 -5.70 -9.56
C GLY A 405 11.78 -6.16 -10.32
N TYR A 406 12.12 -7.41 -10.09
CA TYR A 406 13.22 -8.06 -10.77
C TYR A 406 12.69 -9.07 -11.80
N GLY A 407 13.61 -9.55 -12.63
CA GLY A 407 13.41 -10.79 -13.38
C GLY A 407 13.28 -12.03 -12.46
N PRO A 408 13.09 -13.22 -13.07
CA PRO A 408 12.92 -14.48 -12.34
C PRO A 408 14.06 -14.77 -11.36
N PHE A 409 13.73 -15.35 -10.22
CA PHE A 409 14.71 -15.77 -9.21
C PHE A 409 15.71 -16.78 -9.78
N ARG A 410 17.00 -16.61 -9.43
CA ARG A 410 18.09 -17.51 -9.82
C ARG A 410 18.82 -18.01 -8.58
N ALA A 411 18.68 -19.30 -8.28
CA ALA A 411 19.38 -19.93 -7.17
C ALA A 411 20.91 -19.77 -7.29
N GLY A 412 21.59 -19.56 -6.17
CA GLY A 412 23.05 -19.37 -6.11
C GLY A 412 23.55 -17.97 -6.46
N THR A 413 22.64 -17.01 -6.75
CA THR A 413 22.99 -15.60 -6.98
C THR A 413 22.50 -14.71 -5.84
N VAL A 414 23.06 -13.50 -5.72
CA VAL A 414 22.51 -12.48 -4.82
C VAL A 414 21.14 -12.07 -5.35
N GLN A 415 20.08 -12.42 -4.63
CA GLN A 415 18.71 -12.33 -5.14
C GLN A 415 18.22 -10.90 -5.42
N GLN A 416 18.83 -9.89 -4.79
CA GLN A 416 18.53 -8.46 -4.91
C GLN A 416 19.64 -7.71 -5.67
N ALA A 417 20.26 -8.37 -6.66
CA ALA A 417 21.21 -7.76 -7.58
C ALA A 417 20.79 -7.99 -9.04
N GLY A 418 21.04 -7.01 -9.91
CA GLY A 418 20.71 -7.07 -11.33
C GLY A 418 19.59 -6.11 -11.75
N PRO A 419 19.01 -6.30 -12.96
CA PRO A 419 18.07 -5.35 -13.54
C PRO A 419 16.81 -5.16 -12.67
N ILE A 420 16.45 -3.89 -12.47
CA ILE A 420 15.17 -3.45 -11.93
C ILE A 420 14.29 -3.01 -13.10
N ASP A 421 13.11 -3.60 -13.19
CA ASP A 421 12.15 -3.35 -14.23
C ASP A 421 10.86 -2.76 -13.66
N TYR A 422 10.29 -1.78 -14.35
CA TYR A 422 8.87 -1.50 -14.29
C TYR A 422 8.10 -2.66 -14.91
N ILE A 423 7.13 -3.17 -14.14
CA ILE A 423 6.27 -4.29 -14.49
C ILE A 423 4.83 -3.78 -14.50
N ALA A 424 4.10 -4.12 -15.56
CA ALA A 424 2.64 -3.98 -15.59
C ALA A 424 2.00 -5.35 -15.87
N THR A 425 1.04 -5.72 -15.04
CA THR A 425 0.39 -7.04 -15.06
C THR A 425 -1.11 -6.88 -15.13
N ASP A 426 -1.75 -7.61 -16.03
CA ASP A 426 -3.19 -7.57 -16.23
C ASP A 426 -3.93 -8.19 -15.04
N PHE A 427 -4.83 -7.44 -14.43
CA PHE A 427 -5.60 -7.85 -13.25
C PHE A 427 -6.52 -9.06 -13.54
N ALA A 428 -7.06 -9.15 -14.75
CA ALA A 428 -7.99 -10.22 -15.13
C ALA A 428 -7.29 -11.58 -15.21
N THR A 429 -6.07 -11.60 -15.76
CA THR A 429 -5.38 -12.83 -16.18
C THR A 429 -4.10 -13.13 -15.40
N GLY A 430 -3.54 -12.15 -14.67
CA GLY A 430 -2.23 -12.27 -14.03
C GLY A 430 -1.06 -12.23 -15.01
N THR A 431 -1.32 -11.94 -16.29
CA THR A 431 -0.29 -11.93 -17.35
C THR A 431 0.46 -10.62 -17.34
N ARG A 432 1.79 -10.69 -17.32
CA ARG A 432 2.65 -9.52 -17.49
C ARG A 432 2.51 -8.96 -18.92
N VAL A 433 2.06 -7.71 -19.04
CA VAL A 433 1.86 -7.02 -20.33
C VAL A 433 2.98 -6.03 -20.66
N ARG A 434 3.79 -5.65 -19.66
CA ARG A 434 4.93 -4.75 -19.84
C ARG A 434 6.09 -5.12 -18.93
N THR A 435 7.28 -5.07 -19.51
CA THR A 435 8.56 -4.98 -18.79
C THR A 435 9.32 -3.80 -19.38
N LEU A 436 9.86 -2.92 -18.54
CA LEU A 436 10.71 -1.80 -18.93
C LEU A 436 11.83 -1.66 -17.91
N HIS A 437 13.08 -1.79 -18.35
CA HIS A 437 14.24 -1.54 -17.49
C HIS A 437 14.30 -0.09 -17.02
N VAL A 438 14.51 0.12 -15.72
CA VAL A 438 14.55 1.46 -15.09
C VAL A 438 15.75 1.70 -14.16
N GLY A 439 16.50 0.66 -13.80
CA GLY A 439 17.68 0.78 -12.95
C GLY A 439 18.32 -0.57 -12.63
N ASP A 440 19.32 -0.58 -11.75
CA ASP A 440 20.06 -1.78 -11.36
C ASP A 440 20.22 -1.90 -9.83
N GLY A 441 19.81 -3.05 -9.28
CA GLY A 441 20.02 -3.41 -7.89
C GLY A 441 21.48 -3.81 -7.63
N PRO A 442 22.04 -3.49 -6.45
CA PRO A 442 21.35 -2.95 -5.27
C PRO A 442 21.27 -1.41 -5.22
N VAL A 443 21.82 -0.69 -6.20
CA VAL A 443 21.88 0.80 -6.17
C VAL A 443 20.49 1.41 -6.33
N ASP A 444 19.67 0.84 -7.21
CA ASP A 444 18.29 1.25 -7.49
C ASP A 444 17.26 0.29 -6.86
N GLU A 445 17.60 -0.38 -5.75
CA GLU A 445 16.68 -1.29 -5.05
C GLU A 445 15.35 -0.58 -4.72
N PRO A 446 14.19 -1.09 -5.16
CA PRO A 446 12.89 -0.45 -4.90
C PRO A 446 12.47 -0.39 -3.42
N LEU A 447 13.09 -1.19 -2.54
CA LEU A 447 12.96 -1.10 -1.08
C LEU A 447 11.57 -1.35 -0.51
N GLU A 448 10.67 -1.96 -1.26
CA GLU A 448 9.25 -2.06 -0.89
C GLU A 448 8.74 -0.65 -0.53
N LEU A 449 9.11 0.35 -1.34
CA LEU A 449 8.61 1.72 -1.23
C LEU A 449 7.37 1.87 -2.10
N THR A 450 6.48 2.77 -1.68
CA THR A 450 5.19 2.93 -2.34
C THR A 450 5.27 3.84 -3.56
N GLY A 451 4.80 3.35 -4.70
CA GLY A 451 4.55 4.17 -5.89
C GLY A 451 3.22 4.93 -5.81
N THR A 452 3.07 6.01 -6.55
CA THR A 452 1.82 6.76 -6.66
C THR A 452 1.53 7.10 -8.11
N ILE A 453 0.35 6.70 -8.61
CA ILE A 453 -0.09 7.01 -9.97
C ILE A 453 -0.87 8.32 -9.92
N ALA A 454 -0.34 9.34 -10.58
CA ALA A 454 -0.94 10.65 -10.70
C ALA A 454 -2.02 10.69 -11.80
N ARG A 455 -2.83 11.74 -11.79
CA ARG A 455 -3.91 11.96 -12.77
C ARG A 455 -3.42 12.01 -14.23
N ASP A 456 -2.18 12.42 -14.46
CA ASP A 456 -1.55 12.45 -15.80
C ASP A 456 -1.09 11.06 -16.30
N GLY A 457 -1.37 10.01 -15.53
CA GLY A 457 -0.98 8.63 -15.80
C GLY A 457 0.46 8.30 -15.44
N SER A 458 1.20 9.24 -14.84
CA SER A 458 2.56 8.97 -14.40
C SER A 458 2.61 8.24 -13.06
N LEU A 459 3.44 7.21 -12.98
CA LEU A 459 3.84 6.56 -11.75
C LEU A 459 5.07 7.28 -11.18
N TRP A 460 4.93 7.82 -9.97
CA TRP A 460 6.00 8.34 -9.14
C TRP A 460 6.45 7.24 -8.19
N GLN A 461 7.68 6.77 -8.35
CA GLN A 461 8.19 5.62 -7.60
C GLN A 461 9.62 5.88 -7.15
N ALA A 462 9.85 5.74 -5.85
CA ALA A 462 11.19 5.83 -5.30
C ALA A 462 11.91 4.47 -5.34
N THR A 463 13.23 4.54 -5.38
CA THR A 463 14.18 3.48 -5.04
C THR A 463 15.03 3.95 -3.85
N VAL A 464 16.03 3.17 -3.41
CA VAL A 464 17.03 3.63 -2.43
C VAL A 464 17.59 5.01 -2.81
N THR A 465 17.94 5.20 -4.07
CA THR A 465 18.75 6.34 -4.51
C THR A 465 18.03 7.30 -5.44
N ARG A 466 16.91 6.91 -6.06
CA ARG A 466 16.24 7.70 -7.11
C ARG A 466 14.77 7.93 -6.83
N MET A 467 14.26 9.04 -7.35
CA MET A 467 12.84 9.23 -7.63
C MET A 467 12.64 9.06 -9.13
N LEU A 468 11.77 8.14 -9.54
CA LEU A 468 11.43 7.87 -10.94
C LEU A 468 10.04 8.43 -11.25
N LYS A 469 9.92 9.14 -12.37
CA LYS A 469 8.64 9.44 -13.02
C LYS A 469 8.53 8.57 -14.27
N ILE A 470 7.69 7.55 -14.23
CA ILE A 470 7.39 6.66 -15.36
C ILE A 470 6.05 7.11 -15.92
N ALA A 471 5.94 7.34 -17.23
CA ALA A 471 4.72 7.87 -17.85
C ALA A 471 4.36 7.09 -19.13
N PRO A 472 3.10 7.16 -19.59
CA PRO A 472 2.76 6.71 -20.94
C PRO A 472 3.53 7.53 -21.98
N ARG A 473 3.63 6.99 -23.20
CA ARG A 473 4.50 7.58 -24.25
C ARG A 473 4.10 8.97 -24.66
#